data_AF-A0A357WUU1-F1
#
_entry.id   AF-A0A357WUU1-F1
#
_cell.length_a   1.000
_cell.length_b   1.000
_cell.length_c   1.000
_cell.angle_alpha   90.00
_cell.angle_beta   90.00
_cell.angle_gamma   90.00
#
_symmetry.space_group_name_H-M   'P 1'
#
loop_
_entity.id
_entity.type
_entity.pdbx_description
1 polymer ?
#
loop_
_entity_poly.entity_id
_entity_poly.type
_entity_poly.pdbx_seq_one_letter_code
_entity_poly.pdbx_strand_id
1 'polypeptide(L)'
;MRNVDIKELGHILIHPYDGFESMSYHKRGSPLLSFIIISCFFLFTLFERHSLAFRFNYYSAENTNVFMVFISTFFLVCIAVVANWALSTLWDGKAAPRMIWIVFGYSLFPYVMGILARTLLSHLCTYEDATFLSIMMAGCAIWSGLIFWFGMLQVQEYSAGKNLACMIGTVIGMMLIMFLCFLLILLFKELFAFIASIVNEIMIRTVM
;
A
#
# COMPACT_ATOMS: atom_id res chain seq x y z
N MET A 1 7.87 -17.77 -10.23
CA MET A 1 7.84 -17.91 -8.76
C MET A 1 8.34 -19.29 -8.39
N ARG A 2 9.13 -19.44 -7.33
CA ARG A 2 9.56 -20.75 -6.85
C ARG A 2 8.53 -21.26 -5.84
N ASN A 3 8.22 -22.55 -5.83
CA ASN A 3 7.26 -23.14 -4.85
C ASN A 3 7.69 -22.89 -3.38
N VAL A 4 8.97 -22.62 -3.16
CA VAL A 4 9.54 -22.26 -1.86
C VAL A 4 8.97 -20.93 -1.36
N ASP A 5 8.78 -19.95 -2.25
CA ASP A 5 8.34 -18.59 -1.89
C ASP A 5 6.92 -18.59 -1.27
N ILE A 6 6.05 -19.48 -1.75
CA ILE A 6 4.66 -19.60 -1.25
C ILE A 6 4.65 -20.26 0.13
N LYS A 7 5.52 -21.26 0.35
CA LYS A 7 5.66 -21.89 1.67
C LYS A 7 6.23 -20.91 2.70
N GLU A 8 7.18 -20.08 2.29
CA GLU A 8 7.73 -19.02 3.15
C GLU A 8 6.66 -18.00 3.53
N LEU A 9 5.82 -17.55 2.57
CA LEU A 9 4.69 -16.69 2.88
C LEU A 9 3.76 -17.33 3.93
N GLY A 10 3.38 -18.60 3.75
CA GLY A 10 2.53 -19.31 4.72
C GLY A 10 3.14 -19.36 6.13
N HIS A 11 4.45 -19.56 6.23
CA HIS A 11 5.15 -19.54 7.52
C HIS A 11 5.15 -18.15 8.15
N ILE A 12 5.43 -17.10 7.37
CA ILE A 12 5.40 -15.69 7.82
C ILE A 12 4.01 -15.29 8.36
N LEU A 13 2.94 -15.79 7.74
CA LEU A 13 1.57 -15.47 8.17
C LEU A 13 1.21 -16.02 9.55
N ILE A 14 1.86 -17.10 9.99
CA ILE A 14 1.59 -17.76 11.28
C ILE A 14 2.62 -17.33 12.33
N HIS A 15 3.90 -17.30 11.94
CA HIS A 15 5.04 -16.96 12.79
C HIS A 15 5.85 -15.82 12.13
N PRO A 16 5.39 -14.56 12.21
CA PRO A 16 6.01 -13.46 11.47
C PRO A 16 7.45 -13.17 11.90
N TYR A 17 7.76 -13.26 13.20
CA TYR A 17 9.11 -13.03 13.71
C TYR A 17 10.12 -14.03 13.09
N ASP A 18 9.90 -15.33 13.30
CA ASP A 18 10.79 -16.39 12.79
C ASP A 18 10.78 -16.47 11.26
N GLY A 19 9.62 -16.19 10.64
CA GLY A 19 9.47 -16.16 9.19
C GLY A 19 10.32 -15.08 8.54
N PHE A 20 10.31 -13.86 9.07
CA PHE A 20 11.13 -12.78 8.52
C PHE A 20 12.61 -12.88 8.90
N GLU A 21 12.94 -13.42 10.08
CA GLU A 21 14.32 -13.72 10.45
C GLU A 21 14.94 -14.74 9.48
N SER A 22 14.24 -15.85 9.24
CA SER A 22 14.71 -16.88 8.30
C SER A 22 14.79 -16.36 6.86
N MET A 23 13.82 -15.54 6.41
CA MET A 23 13.86 -14.90 5.10
C MET A 23 15.08 -13.97 4.96
N SER A 24 15.35 -13.15 5.98
CA SER A 24 16.49 -12.22 6.02
C SER A 24 17.82 -12.99 6.00
N TYR A 25 17.97 -14.00 6.87
CA TYR A 25 19.17 -14.83 6.98
C TYR A 25 19.51 -15.55 5.66
N HIS A 26 18.51 -16.16 5.02
CA HIS A 26 18.72 -16.89 3.76
C HIS A 26 18.72 -15.96 2.52
N LYS A 27 18.52 -14.64 2.70
CA LYS A 27 18.34 -13.65 1.63
C LYS A 27 17.30 -14.08 0.59
N ARG A 28 16.22 -14.71 1.07
CA ARG A 28 15.10 -15.19 0.26
C ARG A 28 13.97 -14.15 0.25
N GLY A 29 12.90 -14.44 -0.47
CA GLY A 29 11.83 -13.48 -0.71
C GLY A 29 11.71 -13.12 -2.18
N SER A 30 10.47 -13.18 -2.66
CA SER A 30 10.11 -13.03 -4.07
C SER A 30 9.45 -11.68 -4.29
N PRO A 31 10.13 -10.69 -4.90
CA PRO A 31 9.54 -9.39 -5.17
C PRO A 31 8.35 -9.48 -6.14
N LEU A 32 8.35 -10.52 -6.99
CA LEU A 32 7.24 -10.82 -7.88
C LEU A 32 5.98 -11.23 -7.10
N LEU A 33 6.12 -12.07 -6.06
CA LEU A 33 4.99 -12.44 -5.20
C LEU A 33 4.45 -11.22 -4.46
N SER A 34 5.33 -10.36 -3.93
CA SER A 34 4.92 -9.11 -3.26
C SER A 34 4.20 -8.16 -4.21
N PHE A 35 4.68 -8.04 -5.45
CA PHE A 35 4.01 -7.27 -6.49
C PHE A 35 2.61 -7.82 -6.77
N ILE A 36 2.44 -9.14 -6.92
CA ILE A 36 1.13 -9.77 -7.13
C ILE A 36 0.19 -9.46 -5.97
N ILE A 37 0.65 -9.55 -4.70
CA ILE A 37 -0.20 -9.26 -3.54
C ILE A 37 -0.64 -7.79 -3.54
N ILE A 38 0.25 -6.84 -3.84
CA ILE A 38 -0.07 -5.42 -3.92
C ILE A 38 -1.00 -5.13 -5.12
N SER A 39 -0.83 -5.82 -6.25
CA SER A 39 -1.78 -5.74 -7.36
C SER A 39 -3.15 -6.30 -6.98
N CYS A 40 -3.21 -7.42 -6.25
CA CYS A 40 -4.46 -7.95 -5.70
C CYS A 40 -5.09 -6.98 -4.70
N PHE A 41 -4.29 -6.25 -3.91
CA PHE A 41 -4.81 -5.21 -3.02
C PHE A 41 -5.57 -4.14 -3.82
N PHE A 42 -4.98 -3.63 -4.89
CA PHE A 42 -5.63 -2.69 -5.80
C PHE A 42 -6.91 -3.28 -6.42
N LEU A 43 -6.82 -4.48 -7.01
CA LEU A 43 -7.95 -5.11 -7.70
C LEU A 43 -9.10 -5.46 -6.76
N PHE A 44 -8.82 -5.98 -5.57
CA PHE A 44 -9.86 -6.33 -4.61
C PHE A 44 -10.47 -5.10 -3.96
N THR A 45 -9.72 -4.02 -3.77
CA THR A 45 -10.28 -2.74 -3.32
C THR A 45 -11.19 -2.13 -4.39
N LEU A 46 -10.82 -2.23 -5.67
CA LEU A 46 -11.72 -1.85 -6.76
C LEU A 46 -12.98 -2.70 -6.77
N PHE A 47 -12.83 -4.03 -6.67
CA PHE A 47 -13.94 -4.95 -6.66
C PHE A 47 -14.88 -4.71 -5.47
N GLU A 48 -14.33 -4.43 -4.29
CA GLU A 48 -15.07 -4.03 -3.09
C GLU A 48 -15.93 -2.78 -3.36
N ARG A 49 -15.38 -1.74 -3.99
CA ARG A 49 -16.13 -0.50 -4.29
C ARG A 49 -17.24 -0.68 -5.32
N HIS A 50 -17.04 -1.55 -6.31
CA HIS A 50 -18.04 -1.82 -7.35
C HIS A 50 -19.09 -2.86 -6.94
N SER A 51 -18.71 -3.81 -6.08
CA SER A 51 -19.50 -5.02 -5.82
C SER A 51 -19.97 -5.13 -4.38
N LEU A 52 -19.72 -4.15 -3.51
CA LEU A 52 -20.37 -4.15 -2.21
C LEU A 52 -21.89 -4.11 -2.40
N ALA A 53 -22.61 -5.00 -1.72
CA ALA A 53 -24.06 -4.97 -1.72
C ALA A 53 -24.54 -3.55 -1.36
N PHE A 54 -25.53 -3.03 -2.08
CA PHE A 54 -26.02 -1.64 -1.99
C PHE A 54 -26.24 -1.15 -0.54
N ARG A 55 -26.63 -2.07 0.36
CA ARG A 55 -26.86 -1.80 1.79
C ARG A 55 -25.61 -1.44 2.60
N PHE A 56 -24.42 -1.86 2.16
CA PHE A 56 -23.14 -1.56 2.80
C PHE A 56 -22.32 -0.54 2.01
N ASN A 57 -22.75 -0.19 0.80
CA ASN A 57 -22.00 0.67 -0.09
C ASN A 57 -22.23 2.13 0.27
N TYR A 58 -21.32 2.72 1.05
CA TYR A 58 -21.29 4.16 1.32
C TYR A 58 -20.70 4.96 0.14
N TYR A 59 -20.18 4.30 -0.90
CA TYR A 59 -19.68 4.94 -2.11
C TYR A 59 -20.76 4.86 -3.20
N SER A 60 -21.08 5.98 -3.84
CA SER A 60 -21.90 5.94 -5.05
C SER A 60 -21.09 5.26 -6.16
N ALA A 61 -21.61 4.13 -6.69
CA ALA A 61 -20.95 3.36 -7.73
C ALA A 61 -20.61 4.19 -8.98
N GLU A 62 -21.36 5.28 -9.24
CA GLU A 62 -21.16 6.20 -10.35
C GLU A 62 -19.90 7.09 -10.26
N ASN A 63 -19.27 7.23 -9.08
CA ASN A 63 -18.10 8.11 -8.89
C ASN A 63 -16.81 7.37 -8.48
N THR A 64 -16.72 6.05 -8.70
CA THR A 64 -15.49 5.32 -8.37
C THR A 64 -14.36 5.67 -9.34
N ASN A 65 -13.52 6.62 -8.94
CA ASN A 65 -12.34 7.00 -9.68
C ASN A 65 -11.24 5.92 -9.50
N VAL A 66 -11.05 5.10 -10.53
CA VAL A 66 -10.04 4.04 -10.58
C VAL A 66 -8.64 4.58 -10.29
N PHE A 67 -8.33 5.78 -10.80
CA PHE A 67 -7.05 6.44 -10.57
C PHE A 67 -6.84 6.82 -9.10
N MET A 68 -7.89 7.28 -8.40
CA MET A 68 -7.81 7.52 -6.96
C MET A 68 -7.57 6.23 -6.18
N VAL A 69 -8.20 5.11 -6.57
CA VAL A 69 -7.98 3.80 -5.92
C VAL A 69 -6.55 3.31 -6.14
N PHE A 70 -6.02 3.50 -7.36
CA PHE A 70 -4.62 3.19 -7.67
C PHE A 70 -3.65 4.01 -6.81
N ILE A 71 -3.92 5.32 -6.66
CA ILE A 71 -3.12 6.19 -5.80
C ILE A 71 -3.18 5.72 -4.35
N SER A 72 -4.36 5.44 -3.81
CA SER A 72 -4.54 5.08 -2.40
C SER A 72 -4.02 3.68 -2.04
N THR A 73 -3.75 2.83 -3.02
CA THR A 73 -3.29 1.45 -2.81
C THR A 73 -1.84 1.28 -3.27
N PHE A 74 -1.63 1.09 -4.57
CA PHE A 74 -0.34 0.77 -5.15
C PHE A 74 0.67 1.92 -4.98
N PHE A 75 0.28 3.15 -5.35
CA PHE A 75 1.19 4.29 -5.30
C PHE A 75 1.58 4.65 -3.86
N LEU A 76 0.63 4.57 -2.93
CA LEU A 76 0.89 4.83 -1.52
C LEU A 76 1.88 3.82 -0.93
N VAL A 77 1.81 2.54 -1.33
CA VAL A 77 2.84 1.54 -0.95
C VAL A 77 4.21 1.89 -1.55
N CYS A 78 4.27 2.33 -2.82
CA CYS A 78 5.54 2.79 -3.41
C CYS A 78 6.14 3.95 -2.61
N ILE A 79 5.33 4.97 -2.26
CA ILE A 79 5.78 6.09 -1.43
C ILE A 79 6.24 5.60 -0.06
N ALA A 80 5.50 4.68 0.57
CA ALA A 80 5.85 4.12 1.87
C ALA A 80 7.21 3.40 1.83
N VAL A 81 7.47 2.62 0.78
CA VAL A 81 8.75 1.93 0.59
C VAL A 81 9.90 2.93 0.40
N VAL A 82 9.70 3.96 -0.42
CA VAL A 82 10.72 5.00 -0.64
C VAL A 82 10.97 5.81 0.64
N ALA A 83 9.91 6.22 1.34
CA ALA A 83 10.00 6.95 2.61
C ALA A 83 10.73 6.14 3.68
N ASN A 84 10.37 4.86 3.82
CA ASN A 84 10.99 3.98 4.80
C ASN A 84 12.46 3.74 4.44
N TRP A 85 12.77 3.50 3.17
CA TRP A 85 14.15 3.33 2.71
C TRP A 85 14.99 4.59 2.97
N ALA A 86 14.47 5.77 2.61
CA ALA A 86 15.15 7.05 2.86
C ALA A 86 15.42 7.24 4.35
N LEU A 87 14.43 6.99 5.21
CA LEU A 87 14.63 7.09 6.66
C LEU A 87 15.59 6.04 7.19
N SER A 88 15.56 4.83 6.63
CA SER A 88 16.48 3.76 7.02
C SER A 88 17.93 4.13 6.72
N THR A 89 18.20 4.87 5.64
CA THR A 89 19.56 5.36 5.34
C THR A 89 20.05 6.40 6.34
N LEU A 90 19.15 7.18 6.94
CA LEU A 90 19.48 8.14 8.00
C LEU A 90 19.74 7.44 9.34
N TRP A 91 19.08 6.32 9.58
CA TRP A 91 19.09 5.59 10.85
C TRP A 91 19.84 4.26 10.76
N ASP A 92 20.85 4.14 9.88
CA ASP A 92 21.70 2.94 9.77
C ASP A 92 20.90 1.63 9.62
N GLY A 93 19.82 1.66 8.85
CA GLY A 93 19.06 0.48 8.45
C GLY A 93 19.79 -0.35 7.41
N LYS A 94 19.69 -1.67 7.53
CA LYS A 94 20.42 -2.61 6.67
C LYS A 94 19.62 -3.08 5.46
N ALA A 95 18.32 -2.79 5.42
CA ALA A 95 17.45 -3.30 4.38
C ALA A 95 17.67 -2.60 3.03
N ALA A 96 17.86 -3.40 1.98
CA ALA A 96 17.73 -2.89 0.62
C ALA A 96 16.25 -2.54 0.32
N PRO A 97 15.97 -1.55 -0.56
CA PRO A 97 14.61 -1.16 -0.91
C PRO A 97 13.78 -2.33 -1.47
N ARG A 98 14.44 -3.28 -2.16
CA ARG A 98 13.83 -4.53 -2.60
C ARG A 98 13.27 -5.37 -1.44
N MET A 99 13.98 -5.46 -0.32
CA MET A 99 13.52 -6.25 0.84
C MET A 99 12.38 -5.53 1.57
N ILE A 100 12.45 -4.20 1.66
CA ILE A 100 11.36 -3.38 2.21
C ILE A 100 10.08 -3.61 1.38
N TRP A 101 10.17 -3.57 0.05
CA TRP A 101 9.05 -3.90 -0.84
C TRP A 101 8.47 -5.30 -0.57
N ILE A 102 9.33 -6.29 -0.32
CA ILE A 102 8.87 -7.66 -0.03
C ILE A 102 8.08 -7.72 1.27
N VAL A 103 8.61 -7.09 2.33
CA VAL A 103 7.95 -6.99 3.63
C VAL A 103 6.60 -6.30 3.51
N PHE A 104 6.51 -5.15 2.82
CA PHE A 104 5.23 -4.46 2.58
C PHE A 104 4.22 -5.38 1.89
N GLY A 105 4.60 -6.05 0.80
CA GLY A 105 3.68 -6.93 0.08
C GLY A 105 3.22 -8.13 0.90
N TYR A 106 4.13 -8.82 1.59
CA TYR A 106 3.77 -10.01 2.37
C TYR A 106 2.93 -9.66 3.59
N SER A 107 3.21 -8.52 4.22
CA SER A 107 2.47 -8.06 5.38
C SER A 107 1.04 -7.65 5.04
N LEU A 108 0.78 -7.17 3.82
CA LEU A 108 -0.57 -6.81 3.36
C LEU A 108 -1.48 -8.02 3.10
N PHE A 109 -0.93 -9.23 2.97
CA PHE A 109 -1.69 -10.42 2.58
C PHE A 109 -2.95 -10.68 3.43
N PRO A 110 -2.93 -10.66 4.78
CA PRO A 110 -4.13 -10.89 5.58
C PRO A 110 -5.21 -9.84 5.33
N TYR A 111 -4.82 -8.58 5.14
CA TYR A 111 -5.74 -7.48 4.87
C TYR A 111 -6.38 -7.62 3.48
N VAL A 112 -5.58 -7.96 2.46
CA VAL A 112 -6.06 -8.22 1.09
C VAL A 112 -7.06 -9.38 1.06
N MET A 113 -6.76 -10.47 1.76
CA MET A 113 -7.68 -11.60 1.88
C MET A 113 -8.94 -11.23 2.67
N GLY A 114 -8.81 -10.36 3.68
CA GLY A 114 -9.94 -9.80 4.43
C GLY A 114 -10.89 -9.01 3.53
N ILE A 115 -10.38 -8.15 2.65
CA ILE A 115 -11.19 -7.39 1.67
C ILE A 115 -11.97 -8.34 0.77
N LEU A 116 -11.31 -9.37 0.24
CA LEU A 116 -11.97 -10.37 -0.59
C LEU A 116 -13.08 -11.09 0.17
N ALA A 117 -12.78 -11.57 1.38
CA ALA A 117 -13.75 -12.25 2.23
C ALA A 117 -14.95 -11.36 2.58
N ARG A 118 -14.71 -10.10 2.96
CA ARG A 118 -15.75 -9.12 3.26
C ARG A 118 -16.65 -8.87 2.05
N THR A 119 -16.05 -8.70 0.87
CA THR A 119 -16.82 -8.43 -0.36
C THR A 119 -17.74 -9.60 -0.69
N LEU A 120 -17.25 -10.84 -0.58
CA LEU A 120 -18.06 -12.05 -0.80
C LEU A 120 -19.15 -12.21 0.27
N LEU A 121 -18.80 -12.08 1.55
CA LEU A 121 -19.74 -12.23 2.66
C LEU A 121 -20.80 -11.12 2.69
N SER A 122 -20.51 -9.93 2.18
CA SER A 122 -21.47 -8.82 2.12
C SER A 122 -22.74 -9.14 1.30
N HIS A 123 -22.68 -10.12 0.39
CA HIS A 123 -23.84 -10.59 -0.37
C HIS A 123 -24.71 -11.59 0.39
N LEU A 124 -24.13 -12.28 1.38
CA LEU A 124 -24.81 -13.27 2.20
C LEU A 124 -25.38 -12.65 3.48
N CYS A 125 -24.72 -11.60 3.98
CA CYS A 125 -25.06 -10.92 5.22
C CYS A 125 -26.17 -9.87 5.07
N THR A 126 -26.90 -9.65 6.17
CA THR A 126 -27.88 -8.56 6.31
C THR A 126 -27.23 -7.34 6.98
N TYR A 127 -27.89 -6.17 6.93
CA TYR A 127 -27.30 -4.94 7.48
C TYR A 127 -27.00 -5.03 8.99
N GLU A 128 -27.72 -5.88 9.72
CA GLU A 128 -27.48 -6.14 11.15
C GLU A 128 -26.11 -6.79 11.41
N ASP A 129 -25.54 -7.46 10.40
CA ASP A 129 -24.22 -8.10 10.45
C ASP A 129 -23.07 -7.15 10.08
N ALA A 130 -23.33 -5.86 9.81
CA ALA A 130 -22.31 -4.86 9.43
C ALA A 130 -21.14 -4.82 10.42
N THR A 131 -21.47 -4.90 11.70
CA THR A 131 -20.51 -4.87 12.81
C THR A 131 -19.59 -6.09 12.77
N PHE A 132 -20.12 -7.28 12.44
CA PHE A 132 -19.33 -8.50 12.33
C PHE A 132 -18.28 -8.40 11.23
N LEU A 133 -18.67 -7.95 10.03
CA LEU A 133 -17.74 -7.73 8.92
C LEU A 133 -16.67 -6.67 9.25
N SER A 134 -17.04 -5.65 10.02
CA SER A 134 -16.12 -4.60 10.47
C SER A 134 -15.08 -5.13 11.47
N ILE A 135 -15.50 -5.96 12.43
CA ILE A 135 -14.61 -6.61 13.39
C ILE A 135 -13.64 -7.56 12.68
N MET A 136 -14.13 -8.35 11.72
CA MET A 136 -13.29 -9.22 10.90
C MET A 136 -12.21 -8.42 10.17
N MET A 137 -12.58 -7.32 9.51
CA MET A 137 -11.62 -6.44 8.83
C MET A 137 -10.62 -5.81 9.79
N ALA A 138 -11.06 -5.38 10.98
CA ALA A 138 -10.17 -4.85 12.00
C ALA A 138 -9.14 -5.90 12.44
N GLY A 139 -9.56 -7.15 12.64
CA GLY A 139 -8.66 -8.27 12.93
C GLY A 139 -7.62 -8.50 11.83
N CYS A 140 -8.04 -8.54 10.56
CA CYS A 140 -7.13 -8.67 9.43
C CYS A 140 -6.13 -7.49 9.34
N ALA A 141 -6.58 -6.27 9.58
CA ALA A 141 -5.74 -5.07 9.56
C ALA A 141 -4.72 -5.07 10.71
N ILE A 142 -5.14 -5.41 11.93
CA ILE A 142 -4.25 -5.52 13.09
C ILE A 142 -3.19 -6.60 12.83
N TRP A 143 -3.59 -7.77 12.33
CA TRP A 143 -2.66 -8.85 12.02
C TRP A 143 -1.65 -8.45 10.93
N SER A 144 -2.12 -7.79 9.87
CA SER A 144 -1.27 -7.21 8.83
C SER A 144 -0.26 -6.21 9.39
N GLY A 145 -0.69 -5.33 10.31
CA GLY A 145 0.18 -4.38 11.00
C GLY A 145 1.24 -5.06 11.88
N LEU A 146 0.88 -6.14 12.58
CA LEU A 146 1.83 -6.93 13.38
C LEU A 146 2.86 -7.65 12.50
N ILE A 147 2.44 -8.25 11.39
CA ILE A 147 3.36 -8.87 10.42
C ILE A 147 4.32 -7.80 9.88
N PHE A 148 3.82 -6.63 9.51
CA PHE A 148 4.64 -5.52 9.03
C PHE A 148 5.66 -5.07 10.08
N TRP A 149 5.20 -4.90 11.33
CA TRP A 149 6.05 -4.55 12.46
C TRP A 149 7.24 -5.50 12.61
N PHE A 150 6.97 -6.81 12.68
CA PHE A 150 8.01 -7.82 12.84
C PHE A 150 8.90 -7.93 11.60
N GLY A 151 8.34 -7.79 10.40
CA GLY A 151 9.12 -7.81 9.18
C GLY A 151 10.13 -6.68 9.09
N MET A 152 9.71 -5.46 9.42
CA MET A 152 10.61 -4.31 9.45
C MET A 152 11.66 -4.42 10.55
N LEU A 153 11.27 -4.90 11.74
CA LEU A 153 12.18 -5.15 12.85
C LEU A 153 13.34 -6.07 12.43
N GLN A 154 13.01 -7.20 11.79
CA GLN A 154 14.00 -8.20 11.37
C GLN A 154 14.84 -7.76 10.18
N VAL A 155 14.20 -7.22 9.14
CA VAL A 155 14.88 -6.91 7.88
C VAL A 155 15.76 -5.66 8.00
N GLN A 156 15.39 -4.71 8.85
CA GLN A 156 16.23 -3.54 9.15
C GLN A 156 17.26 -3.81 10.25
N GLU A 157 17.18 -4.95 10.94
CA GLU A 157 17.95 -5.27 12.14
C GLU A 157 17.87 -4.16 13.22
N TYR A 158 16.66 -3.67 13.45
CA TYR A 158 16.39 -2.63 14.44
C TYR A 158 16.05 -3.23 15.81
N SER A 159 16.34 -2.48 16.86
CA SER A 159 15.70 -2.72 18.16
C SER A 159 14.22 -2.30 18.11
N ALA A 160 13.38 -2.85 18.98
CA ALA A 160 11.95 -2.57 18.97
C ALA A 160 11.62 -1.06 19.04
N GLY A 161 12.31 -0.30 19.90
CA GLY A 161 12.11 1.15 20.01
C GLY A 161 12.53 1.91 18.76
N LYS A 162 13.67 1.53 18.15
CA LYS A 162 14.14 2.14 16.89
C LYS A 162 13.20 1.83 15.73
N ASN A 163 12.68 0.61 15.66
CA ASN A 163 11.68 0.22 14.67
C ASN A 163 10.39 1.06 14.81
N LEU A 164 9.92 1.29 16.05
CA LEU A 164 8.74 2.13 16.30
C LEU A 164 8.93 3.53 15.77
N ALA A 165 10.03 4.14 16.16
CA ALA A 165 10.34 5.50 15.77
C ALA A 165 10.53 5.59 14.24
N CYS A 166 11.06 4.54 13.60
CA CYS A 166 11.26 4.51 12.14
C CYS A 166 9.93 4.37 11.42
N MET A 167 8.98 3.58 11.94
CA MET A 167 7.64 3.46 11.37
C MET A 167 6.88 4.78 11.50
N ILE A 168 6.94 5.45 12.65
CA ILE A 168 6.35 6.78 12.83
C ILE A 168 6.98 7.80 11.89
N GLY A 169 8.32 7.82 11.81
CA GLY A 169 9.05 8.68 10.89
C GLY A 169 8.74 8.38 9.42
N THR A 170 8.45 7.12 9.07
CA THR A 170 8.03 6.75 7.72
C THR A 170 6.71 7.41 7.36
N VAL A 171 5.73 7.44 8.27
CA VAL A 171 4.46 8.12 8.05
C VAL A 171 4.67 9.62 7.83
N ILE A 172 5.55 10.25 8.61
CA ILE A 172 5.94 11.65 8.42
C ILE A 172 6.62 11.86 7.06
N GLY A 173 7.55 10.98 6.70
CA GLY A 173 8.24 11.00 5.41
C GLY A 173 7.28 10.83 4.24
N MET A 174 6.27 9.96 4.36
CA MET A 174 5.22 9.81 3.34
C MET A 174 4.44 11.12 3.15
N MET A 175 4.02 11.76 4.24
CA MET A 175 3.33 13.06 4.17
C MET A 175 4.19 14.13 3.49
N LEU A 176 5.50 14.17 3.79
CA LEU A 176 6.44 15.10 3.17
C LEU A 176 6.62 14.81 1.68
N ILE A 177 6.81 13.55 1.27
CA ILE A 177 6.94 13.17 -0.14
C ILE A 177 5.66 13.52 -0.90
N MET A 178 4.49 13.20 -0.34
CA MET A 178 3.20 13.52 -0.96
C MET A 178 3.02 15.03 -1.12
N PHE A 179 3.40 15.81 -0.12
CA PHE A 179 3.37 17.27 -0.19
C PHE A 179 4.28 17.81 -1.30
N LEU A 180 5.50 17.28 -1.43
CA LEU A 180 6.42 17.67 -2.50
C LEU A 180 5.89 17.27 -3.89
N CYS A 181 5.35 16.06 -4.03
CA CYS A 181 4.72 15.63 -5.28
C CYS A 181 3.55 16.54 -5.65
N PHE A 182 2.71 16.91 -4.69
CA PHE A 182 1.60 17.83 -4.90
C PHE A 182 2.08 19.21 -5.37
N LEU A 183 3.11 19.78 -4.73
CA LEU A 183 3.68 21.06 -5.12
C LEU A 183 4.24 21.01 -6.56
N LEU A 184 4.98 19.95 -6.90
CA LEU A 184 5.50 19.76 -8.25
C LEU A 184 4.39 19.68 -9.30
N ILE A 185 3.32 18.93 -9.01
CA ILE A 185 2.16 18.82 -9.91
C ILE A 185 1.50 20.19 -10.12
N LEU A 186 1.34 20.99 -9.05
CA LEU A 186 0.81 22.35 -9.17
C LEU A 186 1.71 23.24 -10.03
N LEU A 187 3.02 23.19 -9.84
CA LEU A 187 3.97 23.96 -10.63
C LEU A 187 3.91 23.59 -12.11
N PHE A 188 3.90 22.29 -12.44
CA PHE A 188 3.76 21.85 -13.83
C PHE A 188 2.41 22.25 -14.43
N LYS A 189 1.32 22.21 -13.65
CA LYS A 189 0.01 22.67 -14.10
C LYS A 189 0.03 24.15 -14.48
N GLU A 190 0.61 25.01 -13.64
CA GLU A 190 0.76 26.44 -13.94
C GLU A 190 1.66 26.67 -15.16
N LEU A 191 2.77 25.94 -15.27
CA LEU A 191 3.65 26.01 -16.43
C LEU A 191 2.91 25.67 -17.74
N PHE A 192 2.14 24.58 -17.75
CA PHE A 192 1.38 24.19 -18.94
C PHE A 192 0.23 25.17 -19.25
N ALA A 193 -0.42 25.72 -18.23
CA ALA A 193 -1.44 26.76 -18.42
C ALA A 193 -0.84 28.03 -19.06
N PHE A 194 0.35 28.44 -18.60
CA PHE A 194 1.09 29.55 -19.19
C PHE A 194 1.47 29.29 -20.65
N ILE A 195 2.02 28.10 -20.95
CA ILE A 195 2.34 27.70 -22.34
C ILE A 195 1.08 27.70 -23.21
N ALA A 196 -0.03 27.14 -22.73
CA ALA A 196 -1.30 27.12 -23.45
C ALA A 196 -1.84 28.54 -23.70
N SER A 197 -1.67 29.45 -22.75
CA SER A 197 -2.03 30.86 -22.92
C SER A 197 -1.23 31.52 -24.04
N ILE A 198 0.09 31.32 -24.08
CA ILE A 198 0.94 31.85 -25.16
C ILE A 198 0.51 31.31 -26.53
N VAL A 199 0.30 29.99 -26.63
CA VAL A 199 -0.14 29.35 -27.87
C VAL A 199 -1.47 29.92 -28.34
N ASN A 200 -2.44 30.09 -27.44
CA ASN A 200 -3.72 30.69 -27.76
C ASN A 200 -3.59 32.14 -28.24
N GLU A 201 -2.73 32.96 -27.62
CA GLU A 201 -2.48 34.33 -28.09
C GLU A 201 -1.87 34.38 -29.50
N ILE A 202 -0.92 33.50 -29.81
CA ILE A 202 -0.30 33.43 -31.14
C ILE A 202 -1.33 33.02 -32.19
N MET A 203 -2.16 32.02 -31.90
CA MET A 203 -3.20 31.54 -32.81
C MET A 203 -4.25 32.62 -33.09
N ILE A 204 -4.73 33.32 -32.06
CA ILE A 204 -5.72 34.41 -32.23
C ILE A 204 -5.17 35.52 -33.13
N ARG A 205 -3.88 35.86 -33.01
CA ARG A 205 -3.24 36.92 -33.82
C ARG A 205 -2.89 36.50 -35.25
N THR A 206 -2.83 35.21 -35.53
CA THR A 206 -2.46 34.70 -36.87
C THR A 206 -3.69 34.34 -37.71
N VAL A 207 -4.81 34.02 -37.05
CA VAL A 207 -6.07 33.63 -37.71
C VAL A 207 -7.00 34.82 -37.99
N MET A 208 -6.78 35.97 -37.33
CA MET A 208 -7.48 37.23 -37.58
C MET A 208 -6.68 38.11 -38.53
#